data_AF-A0A935QM88-F1
#
_entry.id   AF-A0A935QM88-F1
#
_cell.length_a   1.000
_cell.length_b   1.000
_cell.length_c   1.000
_cell.angle_alpha   90.00
_cell.angle_beta   90.00
_cell.angle_gamma   90.00
#
_symmetry.space_group_name_H-M   'P 1'
#
loop_
_entity.id
_entity.type
_entity.pdbx_description
1 polymer ?
#
loop_
_entity_poly.entity_id
_entity_poly.type
_entity_poly.pdbx_seq_one_letter_code
_entity_poly.pdbx_strand_id
1 'polypeptide(L)'
;MTSTWTVRCVGPVRSWVPCTRRCGTQVSPGSGVRTDGVGVHPGYDGSGQPRGYQSTQGVSVVLAPDDQVEAALTAALAVAGDALAVLGLEQALVDPLALAPSARARAVEGARVKATHFADLVGARLGPVRWELEHP
;
A
#
# COMPACT_ATOMS: atom_id res chain seq x y z
N MET A 1 -10.63 -3.84 -0.28
CA MET A 1 -9.16 -3.78 -0.45
C MET A 1 -8.73 -2.42 0.01
N THR A 2 -7.64 -2.31 0.76
CA THR A 2 -7.11 -1.04 1.28
C THR A 2 -5.89 -0.68 0.44
N SER A 3 -5.75 0.57 0.04
CA SER A 3 -4.55 1.04 -0.64
C SER A 3 -3.71 1.83 0.36
N THR A 4 -2.43 1.50 0.46
CA THR A 4 -1.46 2.23 1.27
C THR A 4 -0.43 2.84 0.33
N TRP A 5 -0.06 4.08 0.56
CA TRP A 5 1.04 4.68 -0.19
C TRP A 5 1.88 5.59 0.66
N THR A 6 3.12 5.75 0.22
CA THR A 6 4.08 6.63 0.86
C THR A 6 4.37 7.80 -0.05
N VAL A 7 4.03 8.98 0.44
CA VAL A 7 4.28 10.26 -0.20
C VAL A 7 5.44 10.93 0.51
N ARG A 8 6.38 11.48 -0.24
CA ARG A 8 7.43 12.35 0.29
C ARG A 8 7.29 13.73 -0.33
N CYS A 9 7.17 14.73 0.53
CA CYS A 9 7.25 16.12 0.12
C CYS A 9 8.67 16.64 0.34
N VAL A 10 9.24 17.30 -0.67
CA VAL A 10 10.57 17.92 -0.61
C VAL A 10 10.45 19.37 -1.04
N GLY A 11 10.74 20.32 -0.14
CA GLY A 11 10.55 21.74 -0.42
C GLY A 11 11.39 22.68 0.45
N PRO A 12 11.35 23.99 0.19
CA PRO A 12 12.02 24.97 1.04
C PRO A 12 11.39 25.02 2.44
N VAL A 13 12.19 25.28 3.48
CA VAL A 13 11.73 25.25 4.89
C VAL A 13 10.50 26.14 5.16
N ARG A 14 10.32 27.23 4.39
CA ARG A 14 9.18 28.16 4.53
C ARG A 14 7.83 27.56 4.08
N SER A 15 7.81 26.47 3.31
CA SER A 15 6.59 25.79 2.83
C SER A 15 6.24 24.53 3.63
N TRP A 16 6.76 24.38 4.85
CA TRP A 16 6.69 23.13 5.63
C TRP A 16 5.38 22.93 6.43
N VAL A 17 4.71 24.03 6.81
CA VAL A 17 3.47 24.02 7.64
C VAL A 17 2.19 23.47 6.95
N PRO A 18 1.99 23.54 5.61
CA PRO A 18 0.74 23.11 4.97
C PRO A 18 0.59 21.60 4.71
N CYS A 19 1.67 20.81 4.59
CA CYS A 19 1.56 19.41 4.13
C CYS A 19 0.87 18.49 5.14
N THR A 20 1.25 18.51 6.42
CA THR A 20 0.63 17.66 7.45
C THR A 20 -0.77 18.11 7.83
N ARG A 21 -0.98 19.43 7.96
CA ARG A 21 -2.25 20.00 8.42
C ARG A 21 -3.38 19.91 7.40
N ARG A 22 -3.08 19.84 6.08
CA ARG A 22 -4.10 19.66 5.03
C ARG A 22 -4.27 18.21 4.57
N CYS A 23 -3.23 17.38 4.57
CA CYS A 23 -3.39 15.95 4.29
C CYS A 23 -4.22 15.23 5.38
N GLY A 24 -4.14 15.68 6.64
CA GLY A 24 -4.90 15.09 7.75
C GLY A 24 -6.40 15.43 7.76
N THR A 25 -6.85 16.46 7.02
CA THR A 25 -8.25 16.94 7.08
C THR A 25 -9.20 16.30 6.09
N GLN A 26 -8.74 15.38 5.23
CA GLN A 26 -9.55 14.70 4.20
C GLN A 26 -9.62 13.18 4.40
N VAL A 27 -9.27 12.70 5.60
CA VAL A 27 -9.12 11.27 5.89
C VAL A 27 -10.45 10.74 6.42
N SER A 28 -11.08 9.83 5.67
CA SER A 28 -12.34 9.18 6.08
C SER A 28 -12.12 8.23 7.28
N PRO A 29 -13.17 7.85 8.01
CA PRO A 29 -13.04 6.87 9.10
C PRO A 29 -12.50 5.53 8.58
N GLY A 30 -11.35 5.09 9.11
CA GLY A 30 -10.64 3.88 8.66
C GLY A 30 -9.42 4.17 7.78
N SER A 31 -9.29 5.40 7.30
CA SER A 31 -8.08 5.92 6.68
C SER A 31 -7.14 6.50 7.73
N GLY A 32 -5.83 6.46 7.47
CA GLY A 32 -4.81 6.84 8.45
C GLY A 32 -3.66 7.60 7.80
N VAL A 33 -3.11 8.57 8.51
CA VAL A 33 -1.94 9.34 8.06
C VAL A 33 -0.85 9.20 9.12
N ARG A 34 0.34 8.77 8.69
CA ARG A 34 1.52 8.61 9.55
C ARG A 34 2.68 9.39 8.95
N THR A 35 3.40 10.16 9.77
CA THR A 35 4.69 10.74 9.35
C THR A 35 5.79 9.68 9.52
N ASP A 36 6.55 9.41 8.48
CA ASP A 36 7.64 8.40 8.51
C ASP A 36 9.00 9.03 8.79
N GLY A 37 9.16 10.34 8.57
CA GLY A 37 10.40 11.03 8.87
C GLY A 37 10.39 12.49 8.43
N VAL A 38 11.26 13.29 9.06
CA VAL A 38 11.49 14.70 8.75
C VAL A 38 13.00 14.94 8.70
N GLY A 39 13.46 15.69 7.71
CA GLY A 39 14.87 16.07 7.58
C GLY A 39 15.04 17.49 7.07
N VAL A 40 16.15 18.13 7.42
CA VAL A 40 16.58 19.42 6.89
C VAL A 40 18.03 19.28 6.43
N HIS A 41 18.31 19.69 5.20
CA HIS A 41 19.62 19.55 4.58
C HIS A 41 20.03 20.86 3.92
N PRO A 42 21.32 21.24 3.95
CA PRO A 42 21.79 22.38 3.18
C PRO A 42 21.62 22.10 1.69
N GLY A 43 21.04 23.06 0.98
CA GLY A 43 21.01 23.08 -0.48
C GLY A 43 22.26 23.79 -0.99
N TYR A 44 22.85 23.25 -2.05
CA TYR A 44 24.02 23.84 -2.71
C TYR A 44 23.65 24.28 -4.13
N ASP A 45 24.29 25.33 -4.62
CA ASP A 45 24.18 25.72 -6.02
C ASP A 45 25.10 24.86 -6.92
N GLY A 46 25.07 25.13 -8.24
CA GLY A 46 25.89 24.43 -9.22
C GLY A 46 27.41 24.62 -9.06
N SER A 47 27.84 25.56 -8.21
CA SER A 47 29.24 25.80 -7.86
C SER A 47 29.64 25.18 -6.51
N GLY A 48 28.70 24.48 -5.85
CA GLY A 48 28.91 23.86 -4.54
C GLY A 48 28.84 24.84 -3.38
N GLN A 49 28.36 26.07 -3.58
CA GLN A 49 28.18 27.04 -2.51
C GLN A 49 26.81 26.84 -1.82
N PRO A 50 26.71 26.95 -0.48
CA PRO A 50 25.45 26.82 0.22
C PRO A 50 24.46 27.91 -0.22
N ARG A 51 23.29 27.50 -0.71
CA ARG A 51 22.22 28.41 -1.18
C ARG A 51 21.02 28.47 -0.22
N GLY A 52 21.07 27.76 0.89
CA GLY A 52 20.03 27.73 1.91
C GLY A 52 19.79 26.32 2.45
N TYR A 53 18.60 26.06 2.96
CA TYR A 53 18.20 24.75 3.47
C TYR A 53 16.94 24.25 2.78
N GLN A 54 16.91 22.95 2.49
CA GLN A 54 15.76 22.20 2.00
C GLN A 54 15.26 21.30 3.11
N SER A 55 13.94 21.21 3.29
CA SER A 55 13.32 20.24 4.18
C SER A 55 12.69 19.10 3.38
N THR A 56 12.70 17.91 3.98
CA THR A 56 11.99 16.74 3.47
C THR A 56 11.08 16.19 4.54
N GLN A 57 9.90 15.72 4.16
CA GLN A 57 9.00 14.98 5.04
C GLN A 57 8.39 13.80 4.30
N GLY A 58 8.50 12.61 4.89
CA GLY A 58 7.80 11.41 4.44
C GLY A 58 6.49 11.24 5.21
N VAL A 59 5.42 10.90 4.50
CA VAL A 59 4.09 10.61 5.04
C VAL A 59 3.54 9.37 4.36
N SER A 60 3.13 8.39 5.14
CA SER A 60 2.36 7.23 4.70
C SER A 60 0.89 7.49 4.91
N VAL A 61 0.08 7.19 3.90
CA VAL A 61 -1.38 7.29 3.97
C VAL A 61 -1.98 5.92 3.66
N VAL A 62 -2.88 5.49 4.52
CA VAL A 62 -3.71 4.31 4.34
C VAL A 62 -5.10 4.79 3.99
N LEU A 63 -5.65 4.31 2.87
CA LEU A 63 -6.99 4.62 2.41
C LEU A 63 -7.97 3.46 2.64
N ALA A 64 -9.13 3.80 3.17
CA ALA A 64 -10.26 2.89 3.32
C ALA A 64 -10.71 2.37 1.94
N PRO A 65 -11.37 1.21 1.88
CA PRO A 65 -11.74 0.58 0.61
C PRO A 65 -12.63 1.41 -0.30
N ASP A 66 -13.43 2.29 0.28
CA ASP A 66 -14.37 3.14 -0.45
C ASP A 66 -13.76 4.50 -0.83
N ASP A 67 -12.53 4.78 -0.37
CA ASP A 67 -11.83 6.02 -0.72
C ASP A 67 -11.25 5.93 -2.13
N GLN A 68 -11.42 7.01 -2.89
CA GLN A 68 -10.90 7.08 -4.25
C GLN A 68 -9.46 7.53 -4.27
N VAL A 69 -8.62 6.70 -4.89
CA VAL A 69 -7.18 6.92 -4.92
C VAL A 69 -6.81 8.24 -5.61
N GLU A 70 -7.49 8.49 -6.72
CA GLU A 70 -7.34 9.69 -7.53
C GLU A 70 -7.65 10.97 -6.76
N ALA A 71 -8.71 10.97 -5.96
CA ALA A 71 -9.14 12.14 -5.20
C ALA A 71 -8.09 12.53 -4.15
N ALA A 72 -7.52 11.53 -3.47
CA ALA A 72 -6.48 11.74 -2.49
C ALA A 72 -5.16 12.21 -3.13
N LEU A 73 -4.78 11.66 -4.30
CA LEU A 73 -3.60 12.14 -5.03
C LEU A 73 -3.77 13.56 -5.55
N THR A 74 -4.95 13.89 -6.07
CA THR A 74 -5.29 15.25 -6.54
C THR A 74 -5.21 16.25 -5.39
N ALA A 75 -5.72 15.89 -4.21
CA ALA A 75 -5.62 16.71 -3.02
C ALA A 75 -4.15 16.92 -2.59
N ALA A 76 -3.33 15.87 -2.64
CA ALA A 76 -1.90 15.97 -2.33
C ALA A 76 -1.15 16.88 -3.32
N LEU A 77 -1.42 16.74 -4.62
CA LEU A 77 -0.87 17.59 -5.68
C LEU A 77 -1.28 19.06 -5.49
N ALA A 78 -2.53 19.33 -5.15
CA ALA A 78 -3.01 20.69 -4.91
C ALA A 78 -2.30 21.40 -3.74
N VAL A 79 -1.77 20.64 -2.77
CA VAL A 79 -1.06 21.18 -1.60
C VAL A 79 0.45 21.26 -1.83
N ALA A 80 1.05 20.20 -2.37
CA ALA A 80 2.50 20.08 -2.49
C ALA A 80 3.04 20.63 -3.83
N GLY A 81 2.23 20.66 -4.90
CA GLY A 81 2.68 21.03 -6.23
C GLY A 81 3.90 20.21 -6.68
N ASP A 82 4.88 20.88 -7.27
CA ASP A 82 6.11 20.25 -7.79
C ASP A 82 7.02 19.64 -6.69
N ALA A 83 6.72 19.91 -5.41
CA ALA A 83 7.43 19.31 -4.28
C ALA A 83 6.98 17.88 -3.97
N LEU A 84 5.91 17.39 -4.61
CA LEU A 84 5.36 16.06 -4.36
C LEU A 84 6.17 14.96 -5.07
N ALA A 85 6.62 13.98 -4.31
CA ALA A 85 7.12 12.72 -4.86
C ALA A 85 6.34 11.54 -4.25
N VAL A 86 5.78 10.68 -5.10
CA VAL A 86 5.21 9.39 -4.66
C VAL A 86 6.31 8.35 -4.74
N LEU A 87 6.66 7.74 -3.60
CA LEU A 87 7.77 6.79 -3.51
C LEU A 87 7.34 5.33 -3.65
N GLY A 88 6.06 5.05 -3.41
CA GLY A 88 5.53 3.70 -3.52
C GLY A 88 4.01 3.68 -3.35
N LEU A 89 3.39 2.72 -4.01
CA LEU A 89 1.97 2.40 -3.91
C LEU A 89 1.85 0.90 -3.63
N GLU A 90 1.19 0.56 -2.53
CA GLU A 90 0.94 -0.81 -2.11
C GLU A 90 -0.57 -1.04 -2.00
N GLN A 91 -1.03 -2.20 -2.47
CA GLN A 91 -2.40 -2.63 -2.32
C GLN A 91 -2.44 -3.81 -1.34
N ALA A 92 -3.30 -3.72 -0.35
CA ALA A 92 -3.46 -4.73 0.68
C ALA A 92 -4.92 -5.19 0.78
N LEU A 93 -5.09 -6.42 1.25
CA LEU A 93 -6.40 -6.92 1.68
C LEU A 93 -6.69 -6.35 3.07
N VAL A 94 -7.93 -5.88 3.27
CA VAL A 94 -8.38 -5.27 4.54
C VAL A 94 -8.30 -6.28 5.68
N ASP A 95 -8.76 -7.51 5.40
CA ASP A 95 -8.74 -8.62 6.34
C ASP A 95 -8.43 -9.92 5.57
N PRO A 96 -7.15 -10.27 5.41
CA PRO A 96 -6.75 -11.52 4.78
C PRO A 96 -7.13 -12.75 5.64
N LEU A 97 -7.25 -12.59 6.96
CA LEU A 97 -7.59 -13.70 7.86
C LEU A 97 -9.05 -14.14 7.68
N ALA A 98 -9.97 -13.19 7.46
CA ALA A 98 -11.36 -13.50 7.14
C ALA A 98 -11.52 -14.26 5.81
N LEU A 99 -10.61 -14.05 4.86
CA LEU A 99 -10.67 -14.72 3.55
C LEU A 99 -10.07 -16.12 3.56
N ALA A 100 -9.12 -16.39 4.48
CA ALA A 100 -8.35 -17.62 4.50
C ALA A 100 -9.20 -18.91 4.54
N PRO A 101 -10.28 -19.04 5.36
CA PRO A 101 -11.09 -20.26 5.38
C PRO A 101 -11.75 -20.56 4.03
N SER A 102 -12.29 -19.53 3.37
CA SER A 102 -12.94 -19.70 2.05
C SER A 102 -11.93 -20.05 0.96
N ALA A 103 -10.73 -19.47 1.01
CA ALA A 103 -9.65 -19.78 0.08
C ALA A 103 -9.19 -21.24 0.25
N ARG A 104 -9.00 -21.68 1.50
CA ARG A 104 -8.64 -23.08 1.82
C ARG A 104 -9.70 -24.07 1.32
N ALA A 105 -10.98 -23.80 1.55
CA ALA A 105 -12.06 -24.66 1.07
C ALA A 105 -12.04 -24.81 -0.47
N ARG A 106 -11.83 -23.70 -1.19
CA ARG A 106 -11.69 -23.73 -2.66
C ARG A 106 -10.44 -24.47 -3.12
N ALA A 107 -9.32 -24.33 -2.39
CA ALA A 107 -8.09 -25.05 -2.71
C ALA A 107 -8.26 -26.57 -2.56
N VAL A 108 -8.90 -27.02 -1.47
CA VAL A 108 -9.20 -28.45 -1.25
C VAL A 108 -10.14 -28.98 -2.32
N GLU A 109 -11.19 -28.24 -2.68
CA GLU A 109 -12.11 -28.65 -3.75
C GLU A 109 -11.38 -28.75 -5.11
N GLY A 110 -10.51 -27.77 -5.43
CA GLY A 110 -9.68 -27.83 -6.62
C GLY A 110 -8.74 -29.05 -6.64
N ALA A 111 -8.13 -29.38 -5.50
CA ALA A 111 -7.29 -30.57 -5.38
C ALA A 111 -8.10 -31.86 -5.59
N ARG A 112 -9.33 -31.93 -5.04
CA ARG A 112 -10.24 -33.07 -5.22
C ARG A 112 -10.65 -33.25 -6.67
N VAL A 113 -11.06 -32.17 -7.34
CA VAL A 113 -11.41 -32.20 -8.77
C VAL A 113 -10.26 -32.73 -9.61
N LYS A 114 -9.03 -32.25 -9.35
CA LYS A 114 -7.83 -32.72 -10.05
C LYS A 114 -7.53 -34.20 -9.79
N ALA A 115 -7.66 -34.65 -8.54
CA ALA A 115 -7.41 -36.04 -8.17
C ALA A 115 -8.45 -37.00 -8.79
N THR A 116 -9.72 -36.61 -8.82
CA THR A 116 -10.79 -37.35 -9.51
C THR A 116 -10.47 -37.47 -11.01
N HIS A 117 -10.12 -36.36 -11.66
CA HIS A 117 -9.79 -36.37 -13.08
C HIS A 117 -8.64 -37.35 -13.41
N PHE A 118 -7.60 -37.39 -12.59
CA PHE A 118 -6.50 -38.34 -12.78
C PHE A 118 -6.91 -39.79 -12.54
N ALA A 119 -7.79 -40.06 -11.57
CA ALA A 119 -8.31 -41.40 -11.33
C ALA A 119 -9.10 -41.91 -12.55
N ASP A 120 -9.95 -41.06 -13.13
CA ASP A 120 -10.75 -41.39 -14.30
C ASP A 120 -9.88 -41.73 -15.51
N LEU A 121 -8.81 -40.95 -15.77
CA LEU A 121 -7.88 -41.18 -16.87
C LEU A 121 -7.17 -42.54 -16.81
N VAL A 122 -6.99 -43.10 -15.62
CA VAL A 122 -6.32 -44.41 -15.43
C VAL A 122 -7.31 -45.53 -15.09
N GLY A 123 -8.62 -45.29 -15.18
CA GLY A 123 -9.65 -46.26 -14.86
C GLY A 123 -9.71 -46.67 -13.39
N ALA A 124 -9.23 -45.80 -12.48
CA ALA A 124 -9.24 -46.00 -11.04
C ALA A 124 -10.36 -45.20 -10.36
N ARG A 125 -10.56 -45.46 -9.05
CA ARG A 125 -11.44 -44.64 -8.19
C ARG A 125 -10.61 -43.89 -7.17
N LEU A 126 -11.01 -42.65 -6.86
CA LEU A 126 -10.36 -41.85 -5.83
C LEU A 126 -10.56 -42.48 -4.44
N GLY A 127 -9.45 -42.71 -3.73
CA GLY A 127 -9.43 -43.27 -2.38
C GLY A 127 -9.47 -42.20 -1.27
N PRO A 128 -9.36 -42.60 0.02
CA PRO A 128 -9.33 -41.69 1.14
C PRO A 128 -8.06 -40.81 1.11
N VAL A 129 -8.17 -39.61 1.70
CA VAL A 129 -7.04 -38.68 1.86
C VAL A 129 -5.99 -39.30 2.78
N ARG A 130 -4.72 -39.20 2.36
CA ARG A 130 -3.57 -39.78 3.08
C ARG A 130 -2.79 -38.73 3.86
N TRP A 131 -2.61 -37.55 3.28
CA TRP A 131 -1.91 -36.43 3.87
C TRP A 131 -2.39 -35.14 3.20
N GLU A 132 -2.33 -34.05 3.94
CA GLU A 132 -2.57 -32.69 3.44
C GLU A 132 -1.37 -31.83 3.84
N LEU A 133 -0.93 -30.95 2.94
CA LEU A 133 0.17 -30.03 3.17
C LEU A 133 -0.29 -28.62 2.79
N GLU A 134 -0.27 -27.71 3.76
CA GLU A 134 -0.45 -26.28 3.54
C GLU A 134 0.91 -25.61 3.56
N HIS A 135 1.23 -24.84 2.52
CA HIS A 135 2.42 -24.00 2.51
C HIS A 135 2.12 -22.68 3.24
N PRO A 136 3.03 -22.23 4.12
CA PRO A 136 2.88 -20.95 4.83
C PRO A 136 3.02 -19.74 3.90
#